data_AF-A0A2M7PPG1-F1
#
_entry.id   AF-A0A2M7PPG1-F1
#
_cell.length_a   1.000
_cell.length_b   1.000
_cell.length_c   1.000
_cell.angle_alpha   90.00
_cell.angle_beta   90.00
_cell.angle_gamma   90.00
#
_symmetry.space_group_name_H-M   'P 1'
#
loop_
_entity.id
_entity.type
_entity.pdbx_description
1 polymer ?
#
loop_
_entity_poly.entity_id
_entity_poly.type
_entity_poly.pdbx_seq_one_letter_code
_entity_poly.pdbx_strand_id
1 'polypeptide(L)'
;MVDFKKAVLIITVIGLLFYMPSSGYCQNNNTAEVPLMLSIPPVSLINFAVDGEQVITYSYSLLEPNNVEQIINPNTGDNTWLNYSSIVNPGATNYITANISSGSLPADVTLRVVISEDVGFGSGATGTPIGEITLSSYPQNIIVNIGSCYTGSGTNRGHRLTYIWDNPESYNYSNKYENGQAIAVTYTITSTE
;
A
#
# COMPACT_ATOMS: atom_id res chain seq x y z
N MET A 1 13.24 39.72 90.03
CA MET A 1 11.94 39.44 89.39
C MET A 1 11.83 40.33 88.16
N VAL A 2 11.85 39.74 86.96
CA VAL A 2 11.57 40.50 85.73
C VAL A 2 10.09 40.88 85.78
N ASP A 3 9.79 42.17 85.58
CA ASP A 3 8.42 42.71 85.59
C ASP A 3 7.56 41.97 84.57
N PHE A 4 6.43 41.41 85.01
CA PHE A 4 5.56 40.53 84.21
C PHE A 4 5.14 41.18 82.88
N LYS A 5 4.98 42.50 82.86
CA LYS A 5 4.68 43.26 81.63
C LYS A 5 5.84 43.28 80.63
N LYS A 6 7.08 43.34 81.11
CA LYS A 6 8.29 43.26 80.27
C LYS A 6 8.49 41.85 79.74
N ALA A 7 8.17 40.82 80.52
CA ALA A 7 8.22 39.43 80.09
C ALA A 7 7.20 39.14 78.97
N VAL A 8 5.96 39.65 79.09
CA VAL A 8 4.93 39.48 78.05
C VAL A 8 5.33 40.17 76.74
N LEU A 9 5.90 41.38 76.81
CA LEU A 9 6.35 42.12 75.63
C LEU A 9 7.51 41.41 74.91
N ILE A 10 8.46 40.84 75.66
CA ILE A 10 9.59 40.10 75.09
C ILE A 10 9.10 38.81 74.40
N ILE A 11 8.12 38.12 74.99
CA ILE A 11 7.56 36.89 74.41
C ILE A 11 6.78 37.18 73.11
N THR A 12 6.02 38.27 73.04
CA THR A 12 5.33 38.66 71.79
C THR A 12 6.29 39.06 70.69
N VAL A 13 7.37 39.78 71.01
CA VAL A 13 8.40 40.16 70.02
C VAL A 13 9.14 38.94 69.48
N ILE A 14 9.46 37.95 70.33
CA ILE A 14 10.10 36.70 69.90
C ILE A 14 9.14 35.85 69.03
N GLY A 15 7.84 35.80 69.37
CA GLY A 15 6.84 35.09 68.57
C GLY A 15 6.66 35.66 67.16
N LEU A 16 6.80 36.98 66.99
CA LEU A 16 6.74 37.66 65.69
C LEU A 16 8.00 37.43 64.84
N LEU A 17 9.16 37.15 65.44
CA LEU A 17 10.41 36.89 64.74
C LEU A 17 10.52 35.47 64.15
N PHE A 18 9.62 34.55 64.53
CA PHE A 18 9.56 33.18 63.99
C PHE A 18 8.62 33.01 62.79
N TYR A 19 7.96 34.08 62.33
CA TYR A 19 7.14 34.08 61.11
C TYR A 19 8.00 34.38 59.86
N MET A 20 8.92 33.48 59.52
CA MET A 20 9.60 33.52 58.21
C MET A 20 8.79 32.65 57.22
N PRO A 21 8.27 33.20 56.11
CA PRO A 21 7.68 32.37 55.06
C PRO A 21 8.79 31.53 54.43
N SER A 22 8.61 30.20 54.41
CA SER A 22 9.48 29.28 53.70
C SER A 22 9.45 29.62 52.20
N SER A 23 10.61 29.95 51.63
CA SER A 23 10.80 30.21 50.21
C SER A 23 10.29 29.01 49.40
N GLY A 24 9.24 29.20 48.60
CA GLY A 24 8.82 28.22 47.62
C GLY A 24 9.88 28.10 46.52
N TYR A 25 10.47 26.92 46.37
CA TYR A 25 11.28 26.61 45.19
C TYR A 25 10.35 26.43 44.00
N CYS A 26 10.08 27.50 43.24
CA CYS A 26 9.47 27.38 41.92
C CYS A 26 10.54 26.93 40.93
N GLN A 27 10.77 25.62 40.82
CA GLN A 27 11.57 25.07 39.73
C GLN A 27 10.71 25.09 38.47
N ASN A 28 10.94 26.07 37.60
CA ASN A 28 10.38 26.08 36.26
C ASN A 28 11.23 25.16 35.38
N ASN A 29 10.75 23.94 35.12
CA ASN A 29 11.32 23.08 34.10
C ASN A 29 10.89 23.67 32.74
N ASN A 30 11.66 24.62 32.21
CA ASN A 30 11.48 25.22 30.88
C ASN A 30 11.69 24.15 29.80
N THR A 31 10.72 23.25 29.64
CA THR A 31 10.67 22.27 28.56
C THR A 31 9.61 22.75 27.58
N ALA A 32 10.04 23.13 26.38
CA ALA A 32 9.15 23.46 25.28
C ALA A 32 9.05 22.22 24.37
N GLU A 33 7.87 21.61 24.31
CA GLU A 33 7.57 20.55 23.35
C GLU A 33 7.28 21.18 21.99
N VAL A 34 8.16 20.95 21.01
CA VAL A 34 7.93 21.36 19.62
C VAL A 34 7.41 20.14 18.86
N PRO A 35 6.13 20.12 18.44
CA PRO A 35 5.63 19.00 17.66
C PRO A 35 6.31 18.99 16.28
N LEU A 36 7.04 17.91 15.99
CA LEU A 36 7.57 17.64 14.67
C LEU A 36 6.51 16.86 13.88
N MET A 37 5.96 17.47 12.83
CA MET A 37 5.07 16.78 11.90
C MET A 37 5.91 16.22 10.74
N LEU A 38 6.11 14.91 10.73
CA LEU A 38 6.67 14.19 9.58
C LEU A 38 5.52 13.66 8.73
N SER A 39 5.44 14.09 7.47
CA SER A 39 4.47 13.59 6.50
C SER A 39 5.18 12.93 5.34
N ILE A 40 4.70 11.75 4.95
CA ILE A 40 5.17 11.02 3.77
C ILE A 40 4.04 11.12 2.75
N PRO A 41 4.30 11.63 1.53
CA PRO A 41 3.27 11.73 0.51
C PRO A 41 2.79 10.32 0.10
N PRO A 42 1.50 10.15 -0.22
CA PRO A 42 1.02 8.91 -0.78
C PRO A 42 1.70 8.64 -2.13
N VAL A 43 2.14 7.42 -2.33
CA VAL A 43 2.80 6.96 -3.56
C VAL A 43 2.46 5.50 -3.79
N SER A 44 2.38 5.08 -5.05
CA SER A 44 2.19 3.67 -5.36
C SER A 44 2.97 3.28 -6.60
N LEU A 45 3.57 2.11 -6.51
CA LEU A 45 4.44 1.51 -7.52
C LEU A 45 3.90 0.12 -7.83
N ILE A 46 3.80 -0.24 -9.10
CA ILE A 46 3.34 -1.55 -9.56
C ILE A 46 4.32 -2.13 -10.58
N ASN A 47 4.56 -3.44 -10.53
CA ASN A 47 5.47 -4.14 -11.43
C ASN A 47 5.08 -5.62 -11.57
N PHE A 48 5.67 -6.28 -12.56
CA PHE A 48 5.58 -7.73 -12.74
C PHE A 48 6.91 -8.44 -12.48
N ALA A 49 6.79 -9.71 -12.13
CA ALA A 49 7.86 -10.69 -12.27
C ALA A 49 7.32 -11.94 -12.96
N VAL A 50 8.13 -12.56 -13.81
CA VAL A 50 7.73 -13.71 -14.63
C VAL A 50 8.62 -14.90 -14.27
N ASP A 51 8.02 -16.08 -14.14
CA ASP A 51 8.71 -17.36 -13.96
C ASP A 51 8.93 -18.07 -15.32
N GLY A 52 10.08 -18.72 -15.48
CA GLY A 52 10.42 -19.53 -16.67
C GLY A 52 10.88 -18.78 -17.94
N GLU A 53 11.09 -19.55 -19.02
CA GLU A 53 11.60 -19.07 -20.33
C GLU A 53 10.51 -18.51 -21.26
N GLN A 54 9.34 -18.20 -20.72
CA GLN A 54 8.22 -17.76 -21.53
C GLN A 54 8.41 -16.29 -21.93
N VAL A 55 8.32 -16.01 -23.24
CA VAL A 55 8.45 -14.64 -23.76
C VAL A 55 7.19 -13.86 -23.41
N ILE A 56 7.23 -13.20 -22.26
CA ILE A 56 6.29 -12.16 -21.84
C ILE A 56 7.00 -10.83 -22.00
N THR A 57 6.42 -9.94 -22.80
CA THR A 57 6.91 -8.55 -22.90
C THR A 57 6.07 -7.72 -21.95
N TYR A 58 6.71 -6.99 -21.05
CA TYR A 58 6.05 -5.97 -20.23
C TYR A 58 6.79 -4.65 -20.35
N SER A 59 6.08 -3.55 -20.16
CA SER A 59 6.64 -2.21 -20.17
C SER A 59 6.36 -1.51 -18.85
N TYR A 60 7.39 -0.90 -18.29
CA TYR A 60 7.32 -0.09 -17.08
C TYR A 60 7.82 1.33 -17.40
N SER A 61 7.09 2.35 -16.93
CA SER A 61 7.43 3.76 -17.10
C SER A 61 7.69 4.41 -15.75
N LEU A 62 8.87 5.02 -15.59
CA LEU A 62 9.18 5.81 -14.39
C LEU A 62 8.29 7.06 -14.26
N LEU A 63 7.69 7.52 -15.37
CA LEU A 63 6.78 8.67 -15.38
C LEU A 63 5.37 8.29 -14.90
N GLU A 64 5.00 7.01 -15.05
CA GLU A 64 3.69 6.48 -14.67
C GLU A 64 3.88 5.21 -13.84
N PRO A 65 4.53 5.29 -12.67
CA PRO A 65 4.96 4.11 -11.93
C PRO A 65 3.78 3.36 -11.26
N ASN A 66 2.59 3.96 -11.29
CA ASN A 66 1.33 3.37 -10.86
C ASN A 66 0.63 2.58 -11.98
N ASN A 67 1.27 2.44 -13.14
CA ASN A 67 0.77 1.73 -14.30
C ASN A 67 1.82 0.76 -14.85
N VAL A 68 1.40 -0.44 -15.23
CA VAL A 68 2.25 -1.40 -15.93
C VAL A 68 1.42 -2.13 -16.98
N GLU A 69 2.03 -2.43 -18.12
CA GLU A 69 1.39 -3.16 -19.20
C GLU A 69 2.10 -4.49 -19.43
N GLN A 70 1.31 -5.54 -19.66
CA GLN A 70 1.78 -6.87 -20.01
C GLN A 70 1.19 -7.30 -21.34
N ILE A 71 2.05 -7.79 -22.23
CA ILE A 71 1.64 -8.48 -23.45
C ILE A 71 1.49 -9.97 -23.13
N ILE A 72 0.29 -10.49 -23.35
CA ILE A 72 -0.07 -11.89 -23.09
C ILE A 72 -0.52 -12.61 -24.35
N ASN A 73 -0.40 -13.93 -24.32
CA ASN A 73 -0.82 -14.86 -25.35
C ASN A 73 -1.36 -16.15 -24.69
N PRO A 74 -1.91 -17.11 -25.47
CA PRO A 74 -2.42 -18.36 -24.92
C PRO A 74 -1.42 -19.20 -24.13
N ASN A 75 -0.12 -18.99 -24.34
CA ASN A 75 0.92 -19.71 -23.61
C ASN A 75 1.23 -19.06 -22.25
N THR A 76 0.89 -17.78 -22.01
CA THR A 76 1.25 -17.03 -20.79
C THR A 76 0.95 -17.76 -19.46
N GLY A 77 -0.13 -18.55 -19.39
CA GLY A 77 -0.42 -19.43 -18.26
C GLY A 77 -0.48 -18.72 -16.89
N ASP A 78 0.18 -19.31 -15.89
CA ASP A 78 0.25 -18.87 -14.49
C ASP A 78 1.63 -18.35 -14.05
N ASN A 79 2.46 -17.96 -15.02
CA ASN A 79 3.85 -17.59 -14.77
C ASN A 79 4.06 -16.16 -14.27
N THR A 80 3.01 -15.37 -14.11
CA THR A 80 3.14 -13.94 -13.77
C THR A 80 2.81 -13.65 -12.32
N TRP A 81 3.68 -12.88 -11.67
CA TRP A 81 3.56 -12.38 -10.31
C TRP A 81 3.39 -10.86 -10.36
N LEU A 82 2.31 -10.36 -9.77
CA LEU A 82 2.02 -8.95 -9.61
C LEU A 82 2.62 -8.45 -8.30
N ASN A 83 3.53 -7.48 -8.39
CA ASN A 83 4.23 -6.89 -7.26
C ASN A 83 3.88 -5.42 -7.14
N TYR A 84 3.73 -4.91 -5.92
CA TYR A 84 3.50 -3.48 -5.71
C TYR A 84 3.94 -3.01 -4.32
N SER A 85 4.06 -1.71 -4.21
CA SER A 85 4.23 -0.99 -2.94
C SER A 85 3.28 0.20 -2.93
N SER A 86 2.73 0.50 -1.77
CA SER A 86 1.75 1.57 -1.60
C SER A 86 1.96 2.28 -0.28
N ILE A 87 1.83 3.60 -0.32
CA ILE A 87 1.67 4.47 0.83
C ILE A 87 0.37 5.24 0.59
N VAL A 88 -0.55 5.16 1.54
CA VAL A 88 -1.86 5.81 1.48
C VAL A 88 -2.00 6.85 2.58
N ASN A 89 -2.91 7.79 2.39
CA ASN A 89 -3.30 8.72 3.45
C ASN A 89 -4.01 7.98 4.60
N PRO A 90 -3.98 8.50 5.83
CA PRO A 90 -4.76 7.94 6.93
C PRO A 90 -6.25 7.80 6.56
N GLY A 91 -6.79 6.58 6.64
CA GLY A 91 -8.19 6.28 6.33
C GLY A 91 -8.50 6.04 4.85
N ALA A 92 -7.54 6.23 3.95
CA ALA A 92 -7.68 5.91 2.53
C ALA A 92 -7.21 4.48 2.21
N THR A 93 -7.61 3.96 1.05
CA THR A 93 -7.10 2.72 0.49
C THR A 93 -6.85 2.86 -1.00
N ASN A 94 -6.06 1.98 -1.57
CA ASN A 94 -5.83 1.87 -2.98
C ASN A 94 -6.52 0.62 -3.53
N TYR A 95 -6.66 0.57 -4.84
CA TYR A 95 -7.14 -0.60 -5.56
C TYR A 95 -6.33 -0.75 -6.85
N ILE A 96 -6.29 -1.98 -7.36
CA ILE A 96 -5.70 -2.28 -8.66
C ILE A 96 -6.82 -2.66 -9.61
N THR A 97 -6.78 -2.06 -10.80
CA THR A 97 -7.65 -2.42 -11.93
C THR A 97 -6.85 -3.12 -13.02
N ALA A 98 -7.53 -3.95 -13.81
CA ALA A 98 -7.01 -4.53 -15.04
C ALA A 98 -7.98 -4.30 -16.21
N ASN A 99 -7.44 -4.05 -17.41
CA ASN A 99 -8.20 -4.02 -18.66
C ASN A 99 -7.33 -4.38 -19.86
N ILE A 100 -7.97 -4.83 -20.93
CA ILE A 100 -7.36 -4.93 -22.26
C ILE A 100 -7.14 -3.52 -22.78
N SER A 101 -5.88 -3.11 -22.95
CA SER A 101 -5.47 -1.80 -23.45
C SER A 101 -5.28 -1.79 -24.96
N SER A 102 -4.85 -2.92 -25.53
CA SER A 102 -4.72 -3.07 -26.97
C SER A 102 -4.85 -4.53 -27.42
N GLY A 103 -5.11 -4.70 -28.72
CA GLY A 103 -5.46 -5.99 -29.31
C GLY A 103 -6.97 -6.25 -29.31
N SER A 104 -7.39 -7.29 -30.03
CA SER A 104 -8.78 -7.73 -30.07
C SER A 104 -8.86 -9.23 -29.87
N LEU A 105 -9.81 -9.65 -29.04
CA LEU A 105 -10.17 -11.06 -28.92
C LEU A 105 -11.03 -11.45 -30.14
N PRO A 106 -10.81 -12.62 -30.75
CA PRO A 106 -11.72 -13.17 -31.75
C PRO A 106 -13.13 -13.32 -31.21
N ALA A 107 -14.11 -13.40 -32.12
CA ALA A 107 -15.45 -13.84 -31.76
C ALA A 107 -15.37 -15.19 -31.07
N ASP A 108 -16.12 -15.35 -29.98
CA ASP A 108 -16.22 -16.56 -29.14
C ASP A 108 -14.98 -16.90 -28.29
N VAL A 109 -13.99 -15.99 -28.17
CA VAL A 109 -12.88 -16.14 -27.21
C VAL A 109 -13.13 -15.26 -26.00
N THR A 110 -13.11 -15.87 -24.81
CA THR A 110 -13.15 -15.14 -23.54
C THR A 110 -11.82 -15.26 -22.84
N LEU A 111 -11.26 -14.13 -22.42
CA LEU A 111 -10.05 -14.08 -21.63
C LEU A 111 -10.39 -13.78 -20.17
N ARG A 112 -10.00 -14.67 -19.27
CA ARG A 112 -10.15 -14.49 -17.82
C ARG A 112 -8.80 -14.42 -17.15
N VAL A 113 -8.75 -13.72 -16.02
CA VAL A 113 -7.59 -13.73 -15.12
C VAL A 113 -8.05 -14.07 -13.72
N VAL A 114 -7.36 -15.03 -13.09
CA VAL A 114 -7.52 -15.39 -11.68
C VAL A 114 -6.36 -14.77 -10.91
N ILE A 115 -6.68 -14.05 -9.85
CA ILE A 115 -5.73 -13.40 -8.97
C ILE A 115 -5.69 -14.16 -7.65
N SER A 116 -4.52 -14.68 -7.27
CA SER A 116 -4.34 -15.36 -5.99
C SER A 116 -4.31 -14.38 -4.81
N GLU A 117 -4.42 -14.91 -3.59
CA GLU A 117 -3.99 -14.21 -2.39
C GLU A 117 -2.50 -13.83 -2.47
N ASP A 118 -2.11 -12.80 -1.70
CA ASP A 118 -0.70 -12.47 -1.50
C ASP A 118 0.02 -13.63 -0.81
N VAL A 119 1.23 -13.93 -1.27
CA VAL A 119 2.05 -15.03 -0.72
C VAL A 119 2.62 -14.75 0.67
N GLY A 120 2.46 -13.54 1.22
CA GLY A 120 2.80 -13.23 2.60
C GLY A 120 4.28 -12.93 2.86
N PHE A 121 5.07 -12.67 1.81
CA PHE A 121 6.47 -12.22 1.95
C PHE A 121 6.62 -10.69 2.07
N GLY A 122 5.50 -9.98 2.00
CA GLY A 122 5.38 -8.53 2.18
C GLY A 122 5.09 -8.10 3.61
N SER A 123 4.63 -6.87 3.76
CA SER A 123 4.09 -6.33 5.02
C SER A 123 3.04 -5.25 4.75
N GLY A 124 2.21 -4.97 5.76
CA GLY A 124 1.09 -4.03 5.67
C GLY A 124 -0.17 -4.66 5.09
N ALA A 125 -1.12 -3.81 4.67
CA ALA A 125 -2.39 -4.25 4.09
C ALA A 125 -2.26 -4.41 2.57
N THR A 126 -1.92 -5.61 2.09
CA THR A 126 -1.79 -5.96 0.67
C THR A 126 -3.14 -6.17 -0.04
N GLY A 127 -4.22 -5.60 0.51
CA GLY A 127 -5.55 -5.71 -0.08
C GLY A 127 -6.14 -7.11 -0.15
N THR A 128 -7.24 -7.21 -0.89
CA THR A 128 -8.04 -8.42 -1.05
C THR A 128 -8.28 -8.66 -2.53
N PRO A 129 -7.86 -9.81 -3.10
CA PRO A 129 -8.14 -10.12 -4.49
C PRO A 129 -9.63 -10.38 -4.70
N ILE A 130 -10.15 -9.97 -5.85
CA ILE A 130 -11.54 -10.25 -6.25
C ILE A 130 -11.71 -11.72 -6.68
N GLY A 131 -10.61 -12.42 -6.97
CA GLY A 131 -10.60 -13.80 -7.46
C GLY A 131 -10.50 -13.84 -8.97
N GLU A 132 -11.53 -14.35 -9.64
CA GLU A 132 -11.59 -14.45 -11.10
C GLU A 132 -12.37 -13.28 -11.71
N ILE A 133 -11.82 -12.68 -12.76
CA ILE A 133 -12.53 -11.72 -13.60
C ILE A 133 -12.44 -12.09 -15.08
N THR A 134 -13.47 -11.72 -15.85
CA THR A 134 -13.40 -11.69 -17.31
C THR A 134 -12.85 -10.35 -17.75
N LEU A 135 -11.72 -10.35 -18.46
CA LEU A 135 -11.07 -9.14 -18.95
C LEU A 135 -11.88 -8.52 -20.10
N SER A 136 -11.95 -7.20 -20.08
CA SER A 136 -12.58 -6.39 -21.12
C SER A 136 -11.74 -5.14 -21.39
N SER A 137 -12.15 -4.31 -22.35
CA SER A 137 -11.55 -2.99 -22.55
C SER A 137 -11.86 -1.99 -21.44
N TYR A 138 -12.77 -2.32 -20.52
CA TYR A 138 -13.12 -1.48 -19.38
C TYR A 138 -12.34 -1.90 -18.13
N PRO A 139 -11.74 -0.95 -17.39
CA PRO A 139 -11.08 -1.22 -16.12
C PRO A 139 -11.99 -1.92 -15.11
N GLN A 140 -11.52 -3.05 -14.60
CA GLN A 140 -12.21 -3.84 -13.57
C GLN A 140 -11.29 -4.01 -12.36
N ASN A 141 -11.83 -3.85 -11.16
CA ASN A 141 -11.08 -4.07 -9.93
C ASN A 141 -10.65 -5.54 -9.84
N ILE A 142 -9.38 -5.76 -9.53
CA ILE A 142 -8.81 -7.09 -9.31
C ILE A 142 -8.29 -7.28 -7.88
N ILE A 143 -7.86 -6.20 -7.22
CA ILE A 143 -7.43 -6.17 -5.83
C ILE A 143 -7.96 -4.86 -5.23
N VAL A 144 -8.63 -4.95 -4.08
CA VAL A 144 -9.22 -3.79 -3.38
C VAL A 144 -8.70 -3.69 -1.95
N ASN A 145 -8.98 -2.59 -1.26
CA ASN A 145 -8.60 -2.37 0.15
C ASN A 145 -7.07 -2.42 0.41
N ILE A 146 -6.26 -1.98 -0.55
CA ILE A 146 -4.81 -1.90 -0.39
C ILE A 146 -4.47 -0.73 0.53
N GLY A 147 -3.86 -0.97 1.67
CA GLY A 147 -3.37 0.09 2.55
C GLY A 147 -1.90 0.41 2.28
N SER A 148 -1.24 1.04 3.25
CA SER A 148 0.20 1.20 3.20
C SER A 148 0.87 -0.18 3.33
N CYS A 149 1.57 -0.63 2.30
CA CYS A 149 2.11 -1.99 2.19
C CYS A 149 3.26 -2.10 1.18
N TYR A 150 3.92 -3.25 1.19
CA TYR A 150 4.73 -3.73 0.07
C TYR A 150 4.60 -5.25 -0.03
N THR A 151 4.59 -5.80 -1.25
CA THR A 151 4.51 -7.26 -1.49
C THR A 151 5.87 -7.93 -1.65
N GLY A 152 6.94 -7.13 -1.76
CA GLY A 152 8.25 -7.57 -2.22
C GLY A 152 8.38 -7.51 -3.74
N SER A 153 9.54 -7.93 -4.26
CA SER A 153 9.86 -7.90 -5.70
C SER A 153 10.42 -9.24 -6.17
N GLY A 154 9.99 -9.71 -7.34
CA GLY A 154 10.43 -10.94 -7.97
C GLY A 154 9.35 -12.02 -8.02
N THR A 155 9.71 -13.19 -8.54
CA THR A 155 8.82 -14.35 -8.56
C THR A 155 8.51 -14.80 -7.13
N ASN A 156 7.34 -15.40 -6.92
CA ASN A 156 6.84 -15.78 -5.60
C ASN A 156 6.77 -14.59 -4.62
N ARG A 157 6.38 -13.42 -5.11
CA ARG A 157 6.05 -12.22 -4.33
C ARG A 157 4.72 -11.66 -4.82
N GLY A 158 3.93 -11.07 -3.93
CA GLY A 158 2.63 -10.52 -4.30
C GLY A 158 1.62 -11.58 -4.71
N HIS A 159 0.84 -11.25 -5.72
CA HIS A 159 -0.27 -12.08 -6.19
C HIS A 159 0.11 -12.77 -7.50
N ARG A 160 -0.19 -14.06 -7.63
CA ARG A 160 -0.02 -14.77 -8.89
C ARG A 160 -1.22 -14.50 -9.80
N LEU A 161 -0.94 -14.22 -11.06
CA LEU A 161 -1.94 -14.04 -12.12
C LEU A 161 -1.97 -15.30 -12.97
N THR A 162 -3.15 -15.90 -13.09
CA THR A 162 -3.39 -17.07 -13.96
C THR A 162 -4.35 -16.69 -15.06
N TYR A 163 -3.86 -16.66 -16.29
CA TYR A 163 -4.66 -16.33 -17.46
C TYR A 163 -5.31 -17.57 -18.06
N ILE A 164 -6.63 -17.50 -18.26
CA ILE A 164 -7.43 -18.59 -18.80
C ILE A 164 -8.04 -18.10 -20.12
N TRP A 165 -7.71 -18.81 -21.20
CA TRP A 165 -8.26 -18.57 -22.53
C TRP A 165 -9.37 -19.59 -22.76
N ASP A 166 -10.61 -19.12 -22.78
CA ASP A 166 -11.78 -19.95 -23.03
C ASP A 166 -12.21 -19.81 -24.49
N ASN A 167 -12.29 -20.94 -25.17
CA ASN A 167 -12.56 -21.06 -26.60
C ASN A 167 -13.43 -22.28 -26.91
N PRO A 168 -14.22 -22.25 -28.00
CA PRO A 168 -14.87 -23.46 -28.50
C PRO A 168 -13.80 -24.49 -28.91
N GLU A 169 -14.00 -25.76 -28.52
CA GLU A 169 -13.04 -26.87 -28.69
C GLU A 169 -12.50 -27.08 -30.12
N SER A 170 -13.18 -26.53 -31.14
CA SER A 170 -12.78 -26.64 -32.55
C SER A 170 -11.63 -25.73 -32.97
N TYR A 171 -11.16 -24.80 -32.14
CA TYR A 171 -10.09 -23.87 -32.48
C TYR A 171 -8.83 -24.08 -31.61
N ASN A 172 -7.81 -24.74 -32.17
CA ASN A 172 -6.50 -24.84 -31.51
C ASN A 172 -5.73 -23.50 -31.67
N TYR A 173 -5.99 -22.58 -30.74
CA TYR A 173 -5.43 -21.23 -30.75
C TYR A 173 -3.92 -21.20 -30.45
N SER A 174 -3.37 -22.20 -29.73
CA SER A 174 -1.92 -22.28 -29.47
C SER A 174 -1.08 -22.16 -30.75
N ASN A 175 -1.54 -22.71 -31.88
CA ASN A 175 -0.84 -22.66 -33.17
C ASN A 175 -1.08 -21.37 -33.98
N LYS A 176 -2.13 -20.60 -33.69
CA LYS A 176 -2.45 -19.34 -34.42
C LYS A 176 -1.87 -18.09 -33.76
N TYR A 177 -1.65 -18.14 -32.45
CA TYR A 177 -1.04 -17.03 -31.71
C TYR A 177 0.49 -17.10 -31.66
N GLU A 178 1.13 -18.12 -32.24
CA GLU A 178 2.59 -18.16 -32.44
C GLU A 178 3.12 -17.01 -33.33
N ASN A 179 2.23 -16.32 -34.06
CA ASN A 179 2.61 -15.29 -35.03
C ASN A 179 1.78 -13.98 -34.96
N GLY A 180 1.49 -13.50 -33.75
CA GLY A 180 1.37 -12.03 -33.56
C GLY A 180 -0.02 -11.41 -33.40
N GLN A 181 -0.91 -12.00 -32.61
CA GLN A 181 -1.94 -11.18 -31.93
C GLN A 181 -1.71 -11.20 -30.42
N ALA A 182 -0.79 -10.35 -30.00
CA ALA A 182 -0.57 -9.98 -28.61
C ALA A 182 -1.80 -9.21 -28.08
N ILE A 183 -2.34 -9.64 -26.94
CA ILE A 183 -3.27 -8.82 -26.16
C ILE A 183 -2.46 -8.08 -25.13
N ALA A 184 -2.57 -6.75 -25.11
CA ALA A 184 -1.98 -5.95 -24.04
C ALA A 184 -3.00 -5.76 -22.93
N VAL A 185 -2.59 -6.07 -21.70
CA VAL A 185 -3.38 -5.88 -20.49
C VAL A 185 -2.65 -4.88 -19.61
N THR A 186 -3.33 -3.78 -19.30
CA THR A 186 -2.83 -2.75 -18.42
C THR A 186 -3.36 -2.95 -17.01
N TYR A 187 -2.46 -2.79 -16.04
CA TYR A 187 -2.75 -2.86 -14.62
C TYR A 187 -2.42 -1.51 -13.99
N THR A 188 -3.38 -0.93 -13.27
CA THR A 188 -3.24 0.40 -12.66
C THR A 188 -3.56 0.34 -11.18
N ILE A 189 -2.63 0.77 -10.33
CA ILE A 189 -2.89 1.03 -8.92
C ILE A 189 -3.36 2.48 -8.73
N THR A 190 -4.50 2.67 -8.07
CA THR A 190 -5.15 3.99 -7.89
C THR A 190 -5.55 4.19 -6.44
N SER A 191 -5.44 5.43 -5.95
CA SER A 191 -5.89 5.81 -4.60
C SER A 191 -7.36 6.16 -4.59
N THR A 192 -8.11 5.69 -3.59
CA THR A 192 -9.37 6.33 -3.21
C THR A 192 -9.04 7.60 -2.45
N GLU A 193 -9.63 8.73 -2.82
CA GLU A 193 -9.54 9.97 -2.03
C GLU A 193 -10.23 9.84 -0.66
#